data_AF-A0A315BRD6-F1
#
_entry.id   AF-A0A315BRD6-F1
#
_cell.length_a   1.000
_cell.length_b   1.000
_cell.length_c   1.000
_cell.angle_alpha   90.00
_cell.angle_beta   90.00
_cell.angle_gamma   90.00
#
_symmetry.space_group_name_H-M   'P 1'
#
loop_
_entity.id
_entity.type
_entity.pdbx_description
1 polymer ?
#
loop_
_entity_poly.entity_id
_entity_poly.type
_entity_poly.pdbx_seq_one_letter_code
_entity_poly.pdbx_strand_id
1 'polypeptide(L)'
;MIANRILKLFGEAQLAELFGPELIEVSESRERLALVLLNPTYIDTRTKLTELVSQKDSVLLYRLFELVKRFENPKMTKATLVHHREKLTWQMNRIYWNRNLIVHSAESLPYLSTLVEHLHIYVDSFLGSILFTVGKVQATSIPSVLELFSVHEKIRMDELVEFSKDKNVALDSTLDWVFGCENILRESSGL
;
A
#
# COMPACT_ATOMS: atom_id res chain seq x y z
N MET A 1 1.97 2.98 -7.89
CA MET A 1 2.81 2.49 -9.01
C MET A 1 2.09 1.47 -9.90
N ILE A 2 1.49 0.39 -9.37
CA ILE A 2 0.76 -0.62 -10.18
C ILE A 2 -0.52 -0.06 -10.78
N ALA A 3 -1.39 0.58 -9.97
CA ALA A 3 -2.60 1.25 -10.46
C ALA A 3 -2.30 2.26 -11.58
N ASN A 4 -1.31 3.14 -11.38
CA ASN A 4 -0.90 4.12 -12.40
C ASN A 4 -0.35 3.48 -13.68
N ARG A 5 0.33 2.31 -13.57
CA ARG A 5 0.82 1.57 -14.75
C ARG A 5 -0.33 0.93 -15.52
N ILE A 6 -1.32 0.39 -14.82
CA ILE A 6 -2.56 -0.11 -15.44
C ILE A 6 -3.28 1.04 -16.15
N LEU A 7 -3.44 2.18 -15.48
CA LEU A 7 -4.07 3.37 -16.03
C LEU A 7 -3.33 3.88 -17.28
N LYS A 8 -1.99 3.86 -17.28
CA LYS A 8 -1.18 4.20 -18.47
C LYS A 8 -1.30 3.19 -19.62
N LEU A 9 -1.54 1.91 -19.34
CA LEU A 9 -1.59 0.84 -20.35
C LEU A 9 -2.95 0.67 -21.02
N PHE A 10 -4.03 0.98 -20.31
CA PHE A 10 -5.41 0.77 -20.78
C PHE A 10 -6.18 2.08 -20.95
N GLY A 11 -5.73 3.18 -20.34
CA GLY A 11 -6.47 4.44 -20.32
C GLY A 11 -7.69 4.40 -19.41
N GLU A 12 -8.22 5.58 -19.05
CA GLU A 12 -9.34 5.67 -18.11
C GLU A 12 -10.65 5.14 -18.71
N ALA A 13 -10.91 5.39 -20.00
CA ALA A 13 -12.14 4.96 -20.67
C ALA A 13 -12.29 3.43 -20.71
N GLN A 14 -11.22 2.70 -21.02
CA GLN A 14 -11.25 1.23 -21.09
C GLN A 14 -11.39 0.60 -19.69
N LEU A 15 -10.80 1.22 -18.68
CA LEU A 15 -10.95 0.77 -17.28
C LEU A 15 -12.33 1.12 -16.73
N ALA A 16 -12.90 2.25 -17.12
CA ALA A 16 -14.26 2.64 -16.75
C ALA A 16 -15.30 1.68 -17.31
N GLU A 17 -15.14 1.26 -18.57
CA GLU A 17 -15.98 0.23 -19.20
C GLU A 17 -15.85 -1.12 -18.50
N LEU A 18 -14.63 -1.49 -18.09
CA LEU A 18 -14.36 -2.76 -17.41
C LEU A 18 -14.92 -2.82 -15.98
N PHE A 19 -14.77 -1.74 -15.21
CA PHE A 19 -15.21 -1.69 -13.81
C PHE A 19 -16.71 -1.38 -13.66
N GLY A 20 -17.33 -0.73 -14.65
CA GLY A 20 -18.73 -0.34 -14.59
C GLY A 20 -18.98 0.87 -13.69
N PRO A 21 -20.18 1.48 -13.76
CA PRO A 21 -20.48 2.76 -13.11
C PRO A 21 -20.48 2.68 -11.58
N GLU A 22 -20.95 1.56 -11.01
CA GLU A 22 -21.02 1.38 -9.55
C GLU A 22 -19.65 1.45 -8.86
N LEU A 23 -18.60 0.89 -9.46
CA LEU A 23 -17.24 0.92 -8.89
C LEU A 23 -16.58 2.30 -9.04
N ILE A 24 -16.97 3.07 -10.06
CA ILE A 24 -16.38 4.39 -10.33
C ILE A 24 -16.84 5.43 -9.31
N GLU A 25 -18.10 5.37 -8.88
CA GLU A 25 -18.66 6.33 -7.93
C GLU A 25 -18.17 6.10 -6.49
N VAL A 26 -17.83 4.86 -6.13
CA VAL A 26 -17.67 4.45 -4.72
C VAL A 26 -16.28 4.74 -4.14
N SER A 27 -15.22 4.84 -4.95
CA SER A 27 -13.86 4.89 -4.38
C SER A 27 -12.77 5.44 -5.30
N GLU A 28 -11.59 5.71 -4.75
CA GLU A 28 -10.39 6.08 -5.51
C GLU A 28 -9.86 4.95 -6.41
N SER A 29 -9.07 5.29 -7.44
CA SER A 29 -8.47 4.33 -8.38
C SER A 29 -7.76 3.14 -7.72
N ARG A 30 -7.15 3.31 -6.54
CA ARG A 30 -6.44 2.24 -5.81
C ARG A 30 -7.40 1.31 -5.09
N GLU A 31 -8.48 1.85 -4.53
CA GLU A 31 -9.52 1.11 -3.83
C GLU A 31 -10.37 0.30 -4.82
N ARG A 32 -10.73 0.89 -5.97
CA ARG A 32 -11.38 0.17 -7.07
C ARG A 32 -10.58 -1.06 -7.49
N LEU A 33 -9.27 -0.88 -7.65
CA LEU A 33 -8.38 -1.98 -8.01
C LEU A 33 -8.31 -3.05 -6.91
N ALA A 34 -8.23 -2.64 -5.64
CA ALA A 34 -8.23 -3.58 -4.51
C ALA A 34 -9.52 -4.40 -4.45
N LEU A 35 -10.68 -3.76 -4.65
CA LEU A 35 -11.98 -4.43 -4.71
C LEU A 35 -12.02 -5.48 -5.82
N VAL A 36 -11.64 -5.10 -7.04
CA VAL A 36 -11.66 -6.03 -8.18
C VAL A 36 -10.70 -7.20 -7.98
N LEU A 37 -9.55 -6.96 -7.37
CA LEU A 37 -8.55 -8.01 -7.17
C LEU A 37 -8.93 -9.00 -6.06
N LEU A 38 -9.53 -8.52 -4.97
CA LEU A 38 -9.66 -9.26 -3.74
C LEU A 38 -11.10 -9.72 -3.44
N ASN A 39 -12.10 -8.95 -3.85
CA ASN A 39 -13.48 -9.25 -3.51
C ASN A 39 -14.03 -10.39 -4.40
N PRO A 40 -14.64 -11.43 -3.82
CA PRO A 40 -15.28 -12.51 -4.57
C PRO A 40 -16.39 -12.06 -5.53
N THR A 41 -17.07 -10.95 -5.26
CA THR A 41 -18.14 -10.42 -6.12
C THR A 41 -17.65 -10.06 -7.53
N TYR A 42 -16.37 -9.69 -7.68
CA TYR A 42 -15.80 -9.21 -8.95
C TYR A 42 -14.90 -10.24 -9.65
N ILE A 43 -15.10 -11.54 -9.43
CA ILE A 43 -14.29 -12.61 -10.05
C ILE A 43 -14.28 -12.52 -11.59
N ASP A 44 -15.42 -12.22 -12.20
CA ASP A 44 -15.52 -12.09 -13.67
C ASP A 44 -14.71 -10.90 -14.19
N THR A 45 -14.84 -9.75 -13.53
CA THR A 45 -14.09 -8.54 -13.86
C THR A 45 -12.59 -8.74 -13.66
N ARG A 46 -12.20 -9.45 -12.59
CA ARG A 46 -10.80 -9.82 -12.33
C ARG A 46 -10.23 -10.69 -13.43
N THR A 47 -10.99 -11.69 -13.88
CA THR A 47 -10.56 -12.61 -14.95
C THR A 47 -10.32 -11.85 -16.26
N LYS A 48 -11.27 -10.99 -16.65
CA LYS A 48 -11.12 -10.10 -17.82
C LYS A 48 -9.90 -9.18 -17.70
N LEU A 49 -9.68 -8.57 -16.52
CA LEU A 49 -8.52 -7.73 -16.27
C LEU A 49 -7.22 -8.52 -16.44
N THR A 50 -7.14 -9.74 -15.88
CA THR A 50 -5.93 -10.57 -16.00
C THR A 50 -5.67 -11.02 -17.43
N GLU A 51 -6.71 -11.30 -18.22
CA GLU A 51 -6.57 -11.64 -19.63
C GLU A 51 -6.03 -10.46 -20.44
N LEU A 52 -6.59 -9.26 -20.25
CA LEU A 52 -6.13 -8.03 -20.89
C LEU A 52 -4.67 -7.71 -20.54
N VAL A 53 -4.27 -7.91 -19.28
CA VAL A 53 -2.89 -7.69 -18.83
C VAL A 53 -1.95 -8.75 -19.39
N SER A 54 -2.38 -10.01 -19.46
CA SER A 54 -1.58 -11.12 -20.02
C SER A 54 -1.13 -10.85 -21.45
N GLN A 55 -2.01 -10.23 -22.26
CA GLN A 55 -1.71 -9.91 -23.66
C GLN A 55 -0.68 -8.77 -23.83
N LYS A 56 -0.51 -7.89 -22.82
CA LYS A 56 0.33 -6.70 -22.93
C LYS A 56 1.62 -6.75 -22.10
N ASP A 57 1.56 -7.26 -20.87
CA ASP A 57 2.65 -7.14 -19.89
C ASP A 57 2.63 -8.30 -18.89
N SER A 58 3.45 -9.32 -19.16
CA SER A 58 3.60 -10.51 -18.29
C SER A 58 4.20 -10.19 -16.92
N VAL A 59 5.01 -9.14 -16.81
CA VAL A 59 5.59 -8.69 -15.52
C VAL A 59 4.50 -8.06 -14.67
N LEU A 60 3.62 -7.26 -15.28
CA LEU A 60 2.47 -6.69 -14.58
C LEU A 60 1.48 -7.77 -14.14
N LEU A 61 1.24 -8.80 -14.96
CA LEU A 61 0.42 -9.95 -14.59
C LEU A 61 0.95 -10.64 -13.33
N TYR A 62 2.25 -10.93 -13.30
CA TYR A 62 2.87 -11.54 -12.11
C TYR A 62 2.75 -10.64 -10.87
N ARG A 63 2.90 -9.32 -11.03
CA ARG A 63 2.72 -8.37 -9.91
C ARG A 63 1.28 -8.33 -9.40
N LEU A 64 0.29 -8.44 -10.28
CA LEU A 64 -1.12 -8.54 -9.88
C LEU A 64 -1.38 -9.83 -9.11
N PHE A 65 -0.87 -10.95 -9.60
CA PHE A 65 -0.96 -12.24 -8.90
C PHE A 65 -0.33 -12.17 -7.49
N GLU A 66 0.86 -11.59 -7.37
CA GLU A 66 1.52 -11.38 -6.08
C GLU A 66 0.71 -10.48 -5.14
N LEU A 67 0.06 -9.43 -5.65
CA LEU A 67 -0.81 -8.58 -4.84
C LEU A 67 -2.00 -9.36 -4.30
N VAL A 68 -2.70 -10.10 -5.15
CA VAL A 68 -3.84 -10.93 -4.72
C VAL A 68 -3.40 -11.88 -3.61
N LYS A 69 -2.30 -12.59 -3.80
CA LYS A 69 -1.78 -13.54 -2.80
C LYS A 69 -1.40 -12.91 -1.46
N ARG A 70 -0.85 -11.69 -1.49
CA ARG A 70 -0.39 -10.98 -0.27
C ARG A 70 -1.54 -10.39 0.55
N PHE A 71 -2.65 -10.08 -0.09
CA PHE A 71 -3.81 -9.42 0.54
C PHE A 71 -5.09 -10.26 0.44
N GLU A 72 -4.95 -11.57 0.17
CA GLU A 72 -6.07 -12.51 -0.04
C GLU A 72 -6.97 -12.65 1.18
N ASN A 73 -6.43 -12.44 2.39
CA ASN A 73 -7.18 -12.50 3.64
C ASN A 73 -6.51 -11.65 4.73
N PRO A 74 -7.19 -11.33 5.86
CA PRO A 74 -6.64 -10.45 6.90
C PRO A 74 -5.32 -10.98 7.47
N LYS A 75 -5.20 -12.31 7.57
CA LYS A 75 -3.98 -12.97 8.06
C LYS A 75 -2.82 -12.74 7.10
N MET A 76 -3.04 -12.85 5.78
CA MET A 76 -2.03 -12.54 4.77
C MET A 76 -1.69 -11.05 4.74
N THR A 77 -2.68 -10.17 4.90
CA THR A 77 -2.45 -8.72 5.02
C THR A 77 -1.57 -8.43 6.23
N LYS A 78 -1.87 -8.99 7.40
CA LYS A 78 -1.05 -8.85 8.61
C LYS A 78 0.38 -9.33 8.39
N ALA A 79 0.55 -10.52 7.81
CA ALA A 79 1.88 -11.05 7.49
C ALA A 79 2.65 -10.14 6.53
N THR A 80 1.97 -9.57 5.53
CA THR A 80 2.55 -8.62 4.58
C THR A 80 3.00 -7.33 5.27
N LEU A 81 2.22 -6.78 6.20
CA LEU A 81 2.58 -5.58 6.95
C LEU A 81 3.77 -5.82 7.89
N VAL A 82 3.78 -6.96 8.62
CA VAL A 82 4.91 -7.35 9.48
C VAL A 82 6.18 -7.51 8.65
N HIS A 83 6.10 -8.23 7.54
CA HIS A 83 7.24 -8.41 6.66
C HIS A 83 7.73 -7.08 6.06
N HIS A 84 6.82 -6.16 5.74
CA HIS A 84 7.18 -4.83 5.29
C HIS A 84 7.96 -4.05 6.37
N ARG A 85 7.52 -4.11 7.64
CA ARG A 85 8.21 -3.50 8.78
C ARG A 85 9.61 -4.08 9.00
N GLU A 86 9.75 -5.39 8.91
CA GLU A 86 11.06 -6.06 8.98
C GLU A 86 11.99 -5.61 7.86
N LYS A 87 11.47 -5.57 6.63
CA LYS A 87 12.22 -5.11 5.46
C LYS A 87 12.69 -3.67 5.65
N LEU A 88 11.85 -2.76 6.13
CA LEU A 88 12.24 -1.37 6.42
C LEU A 88 13.36 -1.31 7.47
N THR A 89 13.24 -2.08 8.55
CA THR A 89 14.30 -2.18 9.58
C THR A 89 15.64 -2.59 8.97
N TRP A 90 15.65 -3.62 8.12
CA TRP A 90 16.87 -4.04 7.42
C TRP A 90 17.42 -2.98 6.47
N GLN A 91 16.57 -2.26 5.75
CA GLN A 91 17.00 -1.18 4.87
C GLN A 91 17.64 -0.03 5.67
N MET A 92 17.06 0.34 6.82
CA MET A 92 17.62 1.37 7.69
C MET A 92 18.97 0.94 8.29
N ASN A 93 19.07 -0.30 8.77
CA ASN A 93 20.34 -0.86 9.25
C ASN A 93 21.41 -0.86 8.15
N ARG A 94 21.03 -1.23 6.92
CA ARG A 94 21.93 -1.19 5.76
C ARG A 94 22.44 0.22 5.50
N ILE A 95 21.58 1.24 5.51
CA ILE A 95 21.98 2.64 5.34
C ILE A 95 22.95 3.07 6.45
N TYR A 96 22.64 2.73 7.71
CA TYR A 96 23.48 3.06 8.85
C TYR A 96 24.87 2.41 8.78
N TRP A 97 24.94 1.11 8.47
CA TRP A 97 26.23 0.41 8.32
C TRP A 97 27.06 0.99 7.18
N ASN A 98 26.44 1.28 6.03
CA ASN A 98 27.15 1.88 4.90
C ASN A 98 27.66 3.29 5.23
N ARG A 99 26.88 4.10 5.95
CA ARG A 99 27.35 5.39 6.46
C ARG A 99 28.57 5.22 7.35
N ASN A 100 28.56 4.26 8.27
CA ASN A 100 29.71 4.01 9.15
C ASN A 100 30.93 3.53 8.37
N LEU A 101 30.74 2.68 7.37
CA LEU A 101 31.81 2.22 6.49
C LEU A 101 32.46 3.38 5.72
N ILE A 102 31.66 4.33 5.20
CA ILE A 102 32.19 5.53 4.53
C ILE A 102 33.04 6.38 5.49
N VAL A 103 32.54 6.61 6.71
CA VAL A 103 33.23 7.43 7.73
C VAL A 103 34.53 6.79 8.19
N HIS A 104 34.58 5.46 8.31
CA HIS A 104 35.74 4.75 8.86
C HIS A 104 36.76 4.30 7.81
N SER A 105 36.32 3.95 6.60
CA SER A 105 37.19 3.33 5.60
C SER A 105 37.45 4.18 4.37
N ALA A 106 36.80 5.37 4.25
CA ALA A 106 36.88 6.26 3.09
C ALA A 106 36.68 5.53 1.74
N GLU A 107 35.97 4.40 1.75
CA GLU A 107 35.87 3.49 0.62
C GLU A 107 34.72 3.95 -0.31
N SER A 108 34.97 3.99 -1.61
CA SER A 108 33.95 4.34 -2.59
C SER A 108 32.97 3.17 -2.75
N LEU A 109 31.71 3.37 -2.34
CA LEU A 109 30.66 2.38 -2.51
C LEU A 109 29.95 2.56 -3.86
N PRO A 110 29.99 1.58 -4.78
CA PRO A 110 29.39 1.70 -6.12
C PRO A 110 27.88 1.96 -6.12
N TYR A 111 27.19 1.55 -5.05
CA TYR A 111 25.74 1.65 -4.88
C TYR A 111 25.31 2.79 -3.94
N LEU A 112 26.22 3.70 -3.59
CA LEU A 112 25.92 4.81 -2.68
C LEU A 112 24.79 5.70 -3.20
N SER A 113 24.78 6.01 -4.49
CA SER A 113 23.71 6.79 -5.12
C SER A 113 22.33 6.17 -4.91
N THR A 114 22.21 4.85 -5.12
CA THR A 114 20.97 4.10 -4.91
C THR A 114 20.55 4.08 -3.43
N LEU A 115 21.50 4.01 -2.50
CA LEU A 115 21.19 4.10 -1.07
C LEU A 115 20.65 5.49 -0.69
N VAL A 116 21.24 6.54 -1.23
CA VAL A 116 20.80 7.93 -1.01
C VAL A 116 19.40 8.14 -1.60
N GLU A 117 19.13 7.62 -2.79
CA GLU A 117 17.80 7.69 -3.41
C GLU A 117 16.74 6.97 -2.55
N HIS A 118 17.04 5.77 -2.06
CA HIS A 118 16.13 5.09 -1.13
C HIS A 118 15.90 5.87 0.16
N LEU A 119 16.95 6.50 0.71
CA LEU A 119 16.85 7.34 1.89
C LEU A 119 15.92 8.54 1.64
N HIS A 120 16.06 9.23 0.51
CA HIS A 120 15.15 10.31 0.13
C HIS A 120 13.70 9.83 0.08
N ILE A 121 13.43 8.69 -0.57
CA ILE A 121 12.08 8.12 -0.64
C ILE A 121 11.50 7.88 0.77
N TYR A 122 12.29 7.34 1.70
CA TYR A 122 11.83 7.11 3.08
C TYR A 122 11.55 8.40 3.83
N VAL A 123 12.46 9.37 3.74
CA VAL A 123 12.30 10.67 4.40
C VAL A 123 11.08 11.41 3.84
N ASP A 124 10.93 11.46 2.52
CA ASP A 124 9.81 12.14 1.86
C ASP A 124 8.47 11.48 2.21
N SER A 125 8.41 10.14 2.22
CA SER A 125 7.21 9.39 2.60
C SER A 125 6.83 9.63 4.07
N PHE A 126 7.83 9.67 4.95
CA PHE A 126 7.63 9.90 6.38
C PHE A 126 7.16 11.34 6.65
N LEU A 127 7.84 12.33 6.08
CA LEU A 127 7.48 13.74 6.21
C LEU A 127 6.10 14.02 5.59
N GLY A 128 5.82 13.46 4.42
CA GLY A 128 4.51 13.58 3.78
C GLY A 128 3.39 13.00 4.64
N SER A 129 3.63 11.84 5.29
CA SER A 129 2.66 11.26 6.24
C SER A 129 2.43 12.18 7.44
N ILE A 130 3.50 12.75 8.02
CA ILE A 130 3.38 13.70 9.14
C ILE A 130 2.58 14.93 8.73
N LEU A 131 2.94 15.56 7.61
CA LEU A 131 2.27 16.75 7.10
C LEU A 131 0.79 16.51 6.84
N PHE A 132 0.45 15.38 6.21
CA PHE A 132 -0.94 14.98 5.97
C PHE A 132 -1.72 14.85 7.28
N THR A 133 -1.15 14.17 8.28
CA THR A 133 -1.81 13.98 9.58
C THR A 133 -1.96 15.28 10.38
N VAL A 134 -0.96 16.17 10.35
CA VAL A 134 -1.07 17.50 10.97
C VAL A 134 -2.22 18.30 10.35
N GLY A 135 -2.36 18.27 9.02
CA GLY A 135 -3.45 18.94 8.32
C GLY A 135 -4.83 18.39 8.68
N LYS A 136 -4.95 17.09 8.95
CA LYS A 136 -6.22 16.42 9.26
C LYS A 136 -6.64 16.52 10.73
N VAL A 137 -5.70 16.37 11.66
CA VAL A 137 -5.98 16.23 13.11
C VAL A 137 -5.65 17.50 13.91
N GLN A 138 -5.15 18.57 13.25
CA GLN A 138 -4.65 19.79 13.90
C GLN A 138 -3.63 19.51 15.03
N ALA A 139 -2.83 18.45 14.86
CA ALA A 139 -1.81 18.09 15.84
C ALA A 139 -0.76 19.21 15.95
N THR A 140 -0.40 19.57 17.19
CA THR A 140 0.42 20.75 17.48
C THR A 140 1.92 20.46 17.55
N SER A 141 2.33 19.18 17.57
CA SER A 141 3.74 18.79 17.65
C SER A 141 4.04 17.47 16.92
N ILE A 142 5.27 17.34 16.42
CA ILE A 142 5.75 16.09 15.78
C ILE A 142 5.64 14.88 16.74
N PRO A 143 6.07 14.96 18.02
CA PRO A 143 5.90 13.85 18.95
C PRO A 143 4.46 13.35 19.06
N SER A 144 3.48 14.26 19.12
CA SER A 144 2.06 13.90 19.19
C SER A 144 1.60 13.13 17.93
N VAL A 145 2.08 13.50 16.75
CA VAL A 145 1.79 12.77 15.50
C VAL A 145 2.41 11.37 15.52
N LEU A 146 3.62 11.21 16.05
CA LEU A 146 4.27 9.90 16.15
C LEU A 146 3.61 8.99 17.18
N GLU A 147 3.13 9.54 18.28
CA GLU A 147 2.32 8.82 19.25
C GLU A 147 1.01 8.34 18.62
N LEU A 148 0.32 9.21 17.87
CA LEU A 148 -0.86 8.85 17.10
C LEU A 148 -0.58 7.72 16.11
N PHE A 149 0.52 7.77 15.37
CA PHE A 149 0.92 6.68 14.46
C PHE A 149 1.11 5.35 15.19
N SER A 150 1.71 5.39 16.38
CA SER A 150 1.93 4.19 17.20
C SER A 150 0.62 3.59 17.69
N VAL A 151 -0.35 4.44 18.08
CA VAL A 151 -1.69 4.01 18.47
C VAL A 151 -2.44 3.39 17.27
N HIS A 152 -2.44 4.06 16.12
CA HIS A 152 -3.12 3.54 14.92
C HIS A 152 -2.47 2.27 14.36
N GLU A 153 -1.15 2.11 14.44
CA GLU A 153 -0.49 0.84 14.09
C GLU A 153 -1.03 -0.29 14.97
N LYS A 154 -1.15 -0.06 16.29
CA LYS A 154 -1.68 -1.06 17.21
C LYS A 154 -3.13 -1.41 16.92
N ILE A 155 -4.00 -0.41 16.79
CA ILE A 155 -5.41 -0.59 16.41
C ILE A 155 -5.50 -1.42 15.13
N ARG A 156 -4.70 -1.06 14.11
CA ARG A 156 -4.67 -1.76 12.83
C ARG A 156 -4.27 -3.23 12.95
N MET A 157 -3.31 -3.55 13.81
CA MET A 157 -2.90 -4.94 14.04
C MET A 157 -3.96 -5.75 14.77
N ASP A 158 -4.72 -5.12 15.65
CA ASP A 158 -5.83 -5.73 16.40
C ASP A 158 -7.06 -5.95 15.49
N GLU A 159 -7.44 -4.95 14.67
CA GLU A 159 -8.48 -5.05 13.63
C GLU A 159 -8.25 -6.27 12.73
N LEU A 160 -7.02 -6.48 12.24
CA LEU A 160 -6.70 -7.62 11.36
C LEU A 160 -6.85 -8.97 12.07
N VAL A 161 -6.65 -9.01 13.39
CA VAL A 161 -6.89 -10.22 14.19
C VAL A 161 -8.39 -10.45 14.34
N GLU A 162 -9.18 -9.40 14.55
CA GLU A 162 -10.64 -9.50 14.62
C GLU A 162 -11.24 -9.95 13.29
N PHE A 163 -10.86 -9.33 12.17
CA PHE A 163 -11.29 -9.76 10.84
C PHE A 163 -10.90 -11.20 10.52
N SER A 164 -9.80 -11.71 11.07
CA SER A 164 -9.41 -13.12 10.86
C SER A 164 -10.34 -14.13 11.55
N LYS A 165 -11.17 -13.67 12.51
CA LYS A 165 -12.16 -14.50 13.21
C LYS A 165 -13.50 -14.51 12.49
N ASP A 166 -13.84 -13.44 11.78
CA ASP A 166 -15.06 -13.36 10.98
C ASP A 166 -14.91 -14.20 9.70
N LYS A 167 -15.97 -14.93 9.36
CA LYS A 167 -16.01 -15.78 8.16
C LYS A 167 -16.72 -15.09 6.98
N ASN A 168 -17.39 -13.97 7.23
CA ASN A 168 -18.15 -13.27 6.19
C ASN A 168 -17.33 -12.14 5.58
N VAL A 169 -17.08 -12.24 4.27
CA VAL A 169 -16.40 -11.21 3.48
C VAL A 169 -17.47 -10.35 2.81
N ALA A 170 -17.74 -9.17 3.36
CA ALA A 170 -18.57 -8.14 2.76
C ALA A 170 -17.72 -7.19 1.88
N LEU A 171 -18.37 -6.36 1.06
CA LEU A 171 -17.73 -5.33 0.23
C LEU A 171 -16.90 -4.36 1.06
N ASP A 172 -17.50 -3.79 2.09
CA ASP A 172 -16.84 -2.83 2.99
C ASP A 172 -15.71 -3.51 3.78
N SER A 173 -15.90 -4.76 4.19
CA SER A 173 -14.86 -5.50 4.92
C SER A 173 -13.62 -5.78 4.07
N THR A 174 -13.75 -5.83 2.74
CA THR A 174 -12.63 -6.02 1.81
C THR A 174 -11.81 -4.73 1.59
N LEU A 175 -12.36 -3.55 1.83
CA LEU A 175 -11.55 -2.33 1.86
C LEU A 175 -10.93 -2.14 3.23
N ASP A 176 -11.72 -2.38 4.27
CA ASP A 176 -11.32 -2.21 5.66
C ASP A 176 -10.19 -3.15 6.08
N TRP A 177 -10.21 -4.41 5.64
CA TRP A 177 -9.12 -5.34 5.94
C TRP A 177 -7.82 -5.02 5.18
N VAL A 178 -7.81 -4.16 4.15
CA VAL A 178 -6.63 -3.83 3.32
C VAL A 178 -6.11 -2.47 3.74
N PHE A 179 -6.99 -1.46 3.72
CA PHE A 179 -6.65 -0.09 4.01
C PHE A 179 -6.82 0.28 5.48
N GLY A 180 -7.62 -0.45 6.26
CA GLY A 180 -7.95 -0.14 7.66
C GLY A 180 -9.24 0.69 7.78
N CYS A 181 -10.06 0.39 8.78
CA CYS A 181 -11.28 1.13 9.07
C CYS A 181 -10.94 2.56 9.51
N GLU A 182 -10.04 2.68 10.50
CA GLU A 182 -9.63 3.96 11.08
C GLU A 182 -8.27 4.42 10.56
N ASN A 183 -8.00 4.21 9.28
CA ASN A 183 -6.73 4.65 8.71
C ASN A 183 -6.69 6.18 8.58
N ILE A 184 -5.95 6.81 9.47
CA ILE A 184 -5.70 8.26 9.47
C ILE A 184 -5.09 8.78 8.18
N LEU A 185 -4.34 7.94 7.45
CA LEU A 185 -3.71 8.25 6.16
C LEU A 185 -4.60 7.91 4.96
N ARG A 186 -5.78 7.32 5.18
CA ARG A 186 -6.79 7.16 4.14
C ARG A 186 -7.48 8.51 3.94
N GLU A 187 -7.49 8.98 2.70
CA GLU A 187 -8.35 10.08 2.30
C GLU A 187 -9.79 9.58 2.51
N SER A 188 -10.50 10.17 3.47
CA SER A 188 -11.94 9.96 3.58
C SER A 188 -12.52 10.64 2.35
N SER A 189 -12.95 9.84 1.36
CA SER A 189 -13.77 10.23 0.22
C SER A 189 -14.10 11.73 0.15
N GLY A 190 -13.31 12.46 -0.64
CA GLY A 190 -13.61 13.83 -1.07
C GLY A 190 -12.74 14.93 -0.46
N LEU A 191 -11.63 15.22 -1.13
CA LEU A 191 -11.43 16.51 -1.82
C LEU A 191 -10.81 16.25 -3.20
#